data_AF-R7LJF3-F1
#
_entry.id   AF-R7LJF3-F1
#
_cell.length_a   1.000
_cell.length_b   1.000
_cell.length_c   1.000
_cell.angle_alpha   90.00
_cell.angle_beta   90.00
_cell.angle_gamma   90.00
#
_symmetry.space_group_name_H-M   'P 1'
#
loop_
_entity.id
_entity.type
_entity.pdbx_description
1 polymer ?
#
loop_
_entity_poly.entity_id
_entity_poly.type
_entity_poly.pdbx_seq_one_letter_code
_entity_poly.pdbx_strand_id
1 'polypeptide(L)'
;MHHCNSKKTAFTLAEVLITLGIIGVVAAMTMPSLIANHKEKETVAKLKKVYSTLSNAYLLAKEKYGTPENWELTEYDSPEGADNALSKLAEFMNVAKYCGNAPGCYTDVDYRYLNGQKYNYSIDNNTSYAKLILADGTIIAMNIREPDCKQDRGDSVVLKNVCGTFSVDINGPKPPNQVGRDRYGFILSKYGIIPHGAQLETMFSFETNCKDKSTHQGFGCTAWVIFNENLDYMRCNDLDWENKTKCK
;
A
#
# COMPACT_ATOMS: atom_id res chain seq x y z
N MET A 1 24.33 -71.26 13.53
CA MET A 1 23.43 -70.09 13.57
C MET A 1 24.26 -68.85 13.79
N HIS A 2 24.45 -68.03 12.75
CA HIS A 2 25.16 -66.75 12.85
C HIS A 2 24.29 -65.74 13.59
N HIS A 3 24.68 -65.35 14.80
CA HIS A 3 24.15 -64.15 15.46
C HIS A 3 24.88 -62.93 14.89
N CYS A 4 24.29 -62.27 13.90
CA CYS A 4 24.74 -60.96 13.44
C CYS A 4 24.33 -59.94 14.51
N ASN A 5 25.26 -59.58 15.39
CA ASN A 5 25.04 -58.60 16.44
C ASN A 5 25.02 -57.20 15.80
N SER A 6 23.85 -56.77 15.34
CA SER A 6 23.65 -55.40 14.82
C SER A 6 23.82 -54.42 15.98
N LYS A 7 25.01 -53.82 16.11
CA LYS A 7 25.25 -52.70 17.02
C LYS A 7 24.24 -51.60 16.69
N LYS A 8 23.21 -51.43 17.53
CA LYS A 8 22.29 -50.30 17.43
C LYS A 8 23.05 -49.06 17.87
N THR A 9 23.47 -48.23 16.94
CA THR A 9 23.97 -46.88 17.22
C THR A 9 22.79 -46.05 17.68
N ALA A 10 22.73 -45.75 18.98
CA ALA A 10 21.75 -44.83 19.55
C ALA A 10 22.45 -43.51 19.88
N PHE A 11 21.80 -42.39 19.59
CA PHE A 11 22.29 -41.09 20.01
C PHE A 11 22.27 -40.99 21.54
N THR A 12 23.33 -40.44 22.10
CA THR A 12 23.36 -40.08 23.52
C THR A 12 22.42 -38.90 23.78
N LEU A 13 21.91 -38.81 25.01
CA LEU A 13 21.09 -37.66 25.43
C LEU A 13 21.83 -36.33 25.22
N ALA A 14 23.14 -36.32 25.43
CA ALA A 14 23.99 -35.14 25.22
C ALA A 14 24.06 -34.74 23.73
N GLU A 15 24.24 -35.69 22.81
CA GLU A 15 24.22 -35.41 21.37
C GLU A 15 22.87 -34.84 20.92
N VAL A 16 21.76 -35.39 21.42
CA VAL A 16 20.41 -34.87 21.13
C VAL A 16 20.21 -33.46 21.70
N LEU A 17 20.68 -33.18 22.92
CA LEU A 17 20.55 -31.84 23.52
C LEU A 17 21.40 -30.79 22.82
N ILE A 18 22.64 -31.13 22.43
CA ILE A 18 23.52 -30.22 21.68
C ILE A 18 22.92 -29.92 20.31
N THR A 19 22.44 -30.94 19.59
CA THR A 19 21.83 -30.76 18.27
C THR A 19 20.54 -29.94 18.32
N LEU A 20 19.64 -30.21 19.29
CA LEU A 20 18.45 -29.39 19.51
C LEU A 20 18.80 -27.96 19.95
N GLY A 21 19.85 -27.78 20.76
CA GLY A 21 20.37 -26.47 21.14
C GLY A 21 20.85 -25.67 19.93
N ILE A 22 21.66 -26.28 19.07
CA ILE A 22 22.16 -25.64 17.84
C ILE A 22 21.02 -25.29 16.89
N ILE A 23 20.10 -26.23 16.61
CA ILE A 23 18.93 -25.98 15.75
C ILE A 23 18.06 -24.87 16.35
N GLY A 24 17.85 -24.88 17.67
CA GLY A 24 17.08 -23.85 18.38
C GLY A 24 17.66 -22.45 18.21
N VAL A 25 18.99 -22.29 18.37
CA VAL A 25 19.68 -21.01 18.17
C VAL A 25 19.58 -20.54 16.72
N VAL A 26 19.87 -21.43 15.76
CA VAL A 26 19.84 -21.10 14.33
C VAL A 26 18.41 -20.74 13.88
N ALA A 27 17.40 -21.50 14.32
CA ALA A 27 16.00 -21.20 14.03
C ALA A 27 15.60 -19.85 14.64
N ALA A 28 16.00 -19.55 15.88
CA ALA A 28 15.70 -18.27 16.52
C ALA A 28 16.29 -17.06 15.77
N MET A 29 17.45 -17.21 15.14
CA MET A 29 18.08 -16.14 14.34
C MET A 29 17.45 -16.00 12.94
N THR A 30 16.97 -17.09 12.36
CA THR A 30 16.47 -17.12 10.97
C THR A 30 14.96 -16.87 10.86
N MET A 31 14.16 -17.30 11.84
CA MET A 31 12.70 -17.11 11.84
C MET A 31 12.27 -15.63 11.71
N PRO A 32 12.83 -14.66 12.45
CA PRO A 32 12.42 -13.27 12.33
C PRO A 32 12.66 -12.69 10.93
N SER A 33 13.80 -13.01 10.32
CA SER A 33 14.14 -12.51 8.99
C SER A 33 13.29 -13.16 7.90
N LEU A 34 13.00 -14.46 8.00
CA LEU A 34 12.09 -15.15 7.09
C LEU A 34 10.67 -14.59 7.17
N ILE A 35 10.14 -14.40 8.38
CA ILE A 35 8.80 -13.82 8.61
C ILE A 35 8.73 -12.40 8.06
N ALA A 36 9.75 -11.57 8.31
CA ALA A 36 9.82 -10.20 7.79
C ALA A 36 9.82 -10.18 6.25
N ASN A 37 10.64 -11.02 5.62
CA ASN A 37 10.71 -11.11 4.16
C ASN A 37 9.42 -11.67 3.55
N HIS A 38 8.74 -12.60 4.22
CA HIS A 38 7.44 -13.11 3.77
C HIS A 38 6.37 -12.02 3.81
N LYS A 39 6.27 -11.28 4.93
CA LYS A 39 5.34 -10.15 5.07
C LYS A 39 5.61 -9.06 4.04
N GLU A 40 6.86 -8.78 3.74
CA GLU A 40 7.24 -7.81 2.70
C GLU A 40 6.72 -8.23 1.32
N LYS A 41 6.95 -9.49 0.93
CA LYS A 41 6.43 -10.03 -0.33
C LYS A 41 4.91 -10.02 -0.38
N GLU A 42 4.24 -10.32 0.73
CA GLU A 42 2.78 -10.24 0.83
C GLU A 42 2.29 -8.80 0.61
N THR A 43 2.90 -7.82 1.26
CA THR A 43 2.59 -6.39 1.07
C THR A 43 2.77 -5.96 -0.38
N VAL A 44 3.91 -6.29 -1.01
CA VAL A 44 4.19 -5.96 -2.42
C VAL A 44 3.13 -6.59 -3.33
N ALA A 45 2.82 -7.87 -3.15
CA ALA A 45 1.84 -8.58 -3.97
C ALA A 45 0.43 -7.98 -3.85
N LYS A 46 0.00 -7.66 -2.61
CA LYS A 46 -1.29 -7.02 -2.36
C LYS A 46 -1.35 -5.62 -2.98
N LEU A 47 -0.33 -4.80 -2.81
CA LEU A 47 -0.32 -3.44 -3.37
C LEU A 47 -0.35 -3.46 -4.90
N LYS A 48 0.43 -4.34 -5.55
CA LYS A 48 0.37 -4.53 -7.01
C LYS A 48 -1.00 -4.97 -7.48
N LYS A 49 -1.64 -5.90 -6.75
CA LYS A 49 -3.03 -6.32 -7.05
C LYS A 49 -4.00 -5.13 -6.99
N VAL A 50 -3.90 -4.29 -5.97
CA VAL A 50 -4.75 -3.09 -5.87
C VAL A 50 -4.48 -2.13 -7.02
N TYR A 51 -3.21 -1.90 -7.37
CA TYR A 51 -2.86 -1.05 -8.51
C TYR A 51 -3.46 -1.57 -9.83
N SER A 52 -3.37 -2.89 -10.08
CA SER A 52 -4.02 -3.51 -11.24
C SER A 52 -5.54 -3.37 -11.20
N THR A 53 -6.16 -3.53 -10.03
CA THR A 53 -7.62 -3.42 -9.86
C THR A 53 -8.09 -1.99 -10.16
N LEU A 54 -7.44 -0.97 -9.58
CA LEU A 54 -7.74 0.44 -9.84
C LEU A 54 -7.49 0.82 -11.29
N SER A 55 -6.38 0.37 -11.89
CA SER A 55 -6.05 0.67 -13.28
C SER A 55 -7.06 0.07 -14.24
N ASN A 56 -7.47 -1.18 -14.02
CA ASN A 56 -8.49 -1.84 -14.84
C ASN A 56 -9.87 -1.17 -14.67
N ALA A 57 -10.26 -0.84 -13.43
CA ALA A 57 -11.49 -0.11 -13.17
C ALA A 57 -11.52 1.26 -13.86
N TYR A 58 -10.40 1.99 -13.84
CA TYR A 58 -10.26 3.25 -14.55
C TYR A 58 -10.43 3.08 -16.06
N LEU A 59 -9.82 2.07 -16.68
CA LEU A 59 -9.93 1.83 -18.12
C LEU A 59 -11.39 1.55 -18.53
N LEU A 60 -12.10 0.73 -17.76
CA LEU A 60 -13.49 0.39 -18.01
C LEU A 60 -14.44 1.56 -17.75
N ALA A 61 -14.21 2.32 -16.67
CA ALA A 61 -14.96 3.54 -16.38
C ALA A 61 -14.72 4.60 -17.45
N LYS A 62 -13.49 4.74 -17.95
CA LYS A 62 -13.17 5.64 -19.05
C LYS A 62 -13.90 5.27 -20.34
N GLU A 63 -13.97 3.97 -20.66
CA GLU A 63 -14.70 3.51 -21.84
C GLU A 63 -16.20 3.81 -21.74
N LYS A 64 -16.79 3.63 -20.55
CA LYS A 64 -18.23 3.82 -20.33
C LYS A 64 -18.64 5.29 -20.16
N TYR A 65 -17.85 6.07 -19.43
CA TYR A 65 -18.20 7.42 -18.97
C TYR A 65 -17.31 8.53 -19.56
N GLY A 66 -16.29 8.19 -20.35
CA GLY A 66 -15.28 9.14 -20.82
C GLY A 66 -14.24 9.49 -19.76
N THR A 67 -13.45 10.54 -19.99
CA THR A 67 -12.41 10.96 -19.04
C THR A 67 -13.00 11.48 -17.73
N PRO A 68 -12.24 11.45 -16.61
CA PRO A 68 -12.74 11.85 -15.29
C PRO A 68 -13.39 13.22 -15.19
N GLU A 69 -13.05 14.18 -16.06
CA GLU A 69 -13.71 15.49 -16.14
C GLU A 69 -15.24 15.36 -16.39
N ASN A 70 -15.67 14.29 -17.06
CA ASN A 70 -17.07 14.00 -17.35
C ASN A 70 -17.76 13.20 -16.24
N TRP A 71 -17.09 12.93 -15.12
CA TRP A 71 -17.62 12.07 -14.06
C TRP A 71 -18.43 12.83 -13.01
N GLU A 72 -18.77 14.10 -13.26
CA GLU A 72 -19.52 14.97 -12.34
C GLU A 72 -18.74 15.18 -11.02
N LEU A 73 -17.48 15.60 -11.13
CA LEU A 73 -16.57 15.79 -9.99
C LEU A 73 -16.88 17.04 -9.14
N THR A 74 -17.70 17.96 -9.64
CA THR A 74 -18.21 19.17 -8.95
C THR A 74 -17.14 20.16 -8.45
N GLU A 75 -16.64 20.04 -7.21
CA GLU A 75 -15.73 21.01 -6.57
C GLU A 75 -14.63 20.34 -5.71
N TYR A 76 -13.67 21.16 -5.25
CA TYR A 76 -12.58 20.74 -4.37
C TYR A 76 -13.12 20.11 -3.08
N ASP A 77 -12.66 18.91 -2.74
CA ASP A 77 -13.07 18.14 -1.57
C ASP A 77 -14.61 17.98 -1.43
N SER A 78 -15.32 17.98 -2.57
CA SER A 78 -16.77 17.71 -2.61
C SER A 78 -17.09 16.26 -2.21
N PRO A 79 -18.02 16.06 -1.26
CA PRO A 79 -18.59 14.74 -0.99
C PRO A 79 -19.21 14.09 -2.23
N GLU A 80 -20.04 14.82 -2.96
CA GLU A 80 -20.76 14.34 -4.15
C GLU A 80 -19.78 13.99 -5.27
N GLY A 81 -18.78 14.86 -5.51
CA GLY A 81 -17.73 14.61 -6.50
C GLY A 81 -16.92 13.34 -6.22
N ALA A 82 -16.58 13.12 -4.94
CA ALA A 82 -15.88 11.91 -4.52
C ALA A 82 -16.75 10.66 -4.71
N ASP A 83 -18.03 10.72 -4.34
CA ASP A 83 -18.97 9.60 -4.47
C ASP A 83 -19.25 9.26 -5.94
N ASN A 84 -19.43 10.28 -6.77
CA ASN A 84 -19.60 10.14 -8.20
C ASN A 84 -18.40 9.46 -8.88
N ALA A 85 -17.19 9.82 -8.49
CA ALA A 85 -15.99 9.19 -9.03
C ALA A 85 -15.82 7.75 -8.53
N LEU A 86 -16.04 7.53 -7.22
CA LEU A 86 -15.84 6.21 -6.62
C LEU A 86 -16.90 5.21 -7.07
N SER A 87 -18.17 5.61 -7.19
CA SER A 87 -19.27 4.76 -7.67
C SER A 87 -19.04 4.28 -9.10
N LYS A 88 -18.58 5.17 -10.00
CA LYS A 88 -18.24 4.82 -11.39
C LYS A 88 -17.09 3.81 -11.47
N LEU A 89 -16.10 3.92 -10.59
CA LEU A 89 -15.02 2.93 -10.48
C LEU A 89 -15.51 1.62 -9.84
N ALA A 90 -16.38 1.72 -8.82
CA ALA A 90 -16.89 0.60 -8.03
C ALA A 90 -17.66 -0.43 -8.88
N GLU A 91 -18.33 0.00 -9.96
CA GLU A 91 -19.01 -0.88 -10.91
C GLU A 91 -18.10 -1.95 -11.53
N PHE A 92 -16.79 -1.69 -11.58
CA PHE A 92 -15.79 -2.57 -12.20
C PHE A 92 -14.89 -3.25 -11.17
N MET A 93 -15.24 -3.18 -9.89
CA MET A 93 -14.50 -3.78 -8.79
C MET A 93 -15.38 -4.75 -8.01
N ASN A 94 -14.75 -5.73 -7.36
CA ASN A 94 -15.46 -6.66 -6.47
C ASN A 94 -15.66 -6.02 -5.10
N VAL A 95 -16.70 -5.18 -4.97
CA VAL A 95 -17.01 -4.42 -3.76
C VAL A 95 -17.83 -5.26 -2.78
N ALA A 96 -17.34 -5.38 -1.54
CA ALA A 96 -18.06 -6.02 -0.45
C ALA A 96 -18.95 -5.03 0.32
N LYS A 97 -18.50 -3.79 0.47
CA LYS A 97 -19.25 -2.74 1.15
C LYS A 97 -18.96 -1.39 0.52
N TYR A 98 -20.00 -0.67 0.12
CA TYR A 98 -19.91 0.71 -0.32
C TYR A 98 -20.38 1.62 0.80
N CYS A 99 -19.51 2.50 1.31
CA CYS A 99 -19.85 3.44 2.38
C CYS A 99 -20.23 4.83 1.84
N GLY A 100 -19.87 5.14 0.58
CA GLY A 100 -19.94 6.49 0.05
C GLY A 100 -19.20 7.45 0.99
N ASN A 101 -19.80 8.60 1.28
CA ASN A 101 -19.21 9.58 2.19
C ASN A 101 -19.44 9.29 3.68
N ALA A 102 -20.31 8.33 4.01
CA ALA A 102 -20.65 8.00 5.38
C ALA A 102 -19.48 7.30 6.12
N PRO A 103 -19.41 7.39 7.45
CA PRO A 103 -18.48 6.59 8.24
C PRO A 103 -18.84 5.10 8.22
N GLY A 104 -17.92 4.27 8.68
CA GLY A 104 -18.13 2.82 8.84
C GLY A 104 -17.30 1.94 7.91
N CYS A 105 -16.35 2.51 7.17
CA CYS A 105 -15.39 1.74 6.37
C CYS A 105 -14.05 1.54 7.11
N TYR A 106 -13.71 2.42 8.06
CA TYR A 106 -12.47 2.37 8.87
C TYR A 106 -12.76 2.36 10.39
N THR A 107 -13.77 1.60 10.83
CA THR A 107 -14.14 1.55 12.26
C THR A 107 -12.96 1.09 13.13
N ASP A 108 -12.63 1.88 14.15
CA ASP A 108 -11.69 1.56 15.23
C ASP A 108 -10.21 1.35 14.80
N VAL A 109 -9.71 2.17 13.88
CA VAL A 109 -8.32 2.09 13.41
C VAL A 109 -7.50 3.34 13.75
N ASP A 110 -6.48 3.16 14.58
CA ASP A 110 -5.46 4.18 14.85
C ASP A 110 -4.30 4.04 13.87
N TYR A 111 -4.08 5.07 13.03
CA TYR A 111 -2.96 5.10 12.11
C TYR A 111 -1.73 5.82 12.67
N ARG A 112 -0.56 5.43 12.18
CA ARG A 112 0.70 6.17 12.36
C ARG A 112 1.30 6.58 11.02
N TYR A 113 1.96 7.73 11.01
CA TYR A 113 2.85 8.10 9.92
C TYR A 113 4.06 7.14 9.87
N LEU A 114 4.79 7.16 8.75
CA LEU A 114 6.01 6.36 8.58
C LEU A 114 7.04 6.65 9.68
N ASN A 115 7.23 7.91 10.07
CA ASN A 115 8.05 8.36 11.20
C ASN A 115 7.52 8.02 12.60
N GLY A 116 6.42 7.26 12.70
CA GLY A 116 5.86 6.80 13.96
C GLY A 116 5.01 7.84 14.70
N GLN A 117 4.94 9.08 14.22
CA GLN A 117 4.04 10.09 14.77
C GLN A 117 2.58 9.67 14.58
N LYS A 118 1.71 10.10 15.49
CA LYS A 118 0.28 9.79 15.42
C LYS A 118 -0.34 10.43 14.18
N TYR A 119 -1.12 9.66 13.44
CA TYR A 119 -1.92 10.16 12.32
C TYR A 119 -3.21 10.78 12.86
N ASN A 120 -3.22 12.10 13.10
CA ASN A 120 -4.36 12.81 13.70
C ASN A 120 -5.44 13.20 12.67
N TYR A 121 -5.75 12.32 11.72
CA TYR A 121 -6.75 12.58 10.69
C TYR A 121 -7.66 11.38 10.49
N SER A 122 -8.97 11.57 10.69
CA SER A 122 -9.97 10.52 10.49
C SER A 122 -10.52 10.58 9.08
N ILE A 123 -10.08 9.67 8.22
CA ILE A 123 -10.67 9.49 6.88
C ILE A 123 -12.10 8.97 7.01
N ASP A 124 -12.39 8.13 8.01
CA ASP A 124 -13.74 7.57 8.18
C ASP A 124 -14.79 8.64 8.41
N ASN A 125 -14.48 9.63 9.24
CA ASN A 125 -15.41 10.69 9.61
C ASN A 125 -15.39 11.88 8.63
N ASN A 126 -14.49 11.88 7.64
CA ASN A 126 -14.43 12.96 6.66
C ASN A 126 -15.37 12.68 5.49
N THR A 127 -16.38 13.53 5.31
CA THR A 127 -17.38 13.45 4.24
C THR A 127 -16.84 13.81 2.87
N SER A 128 -15.72 14.55 2.78
CA SER A 128 -15.05 14.83 1.50
C SER A 128 -14.43 13.58 0.86
N TYR A 129 -14.37 12.46 1.58
CA TYR A 129 -13.93 11.18 1.04
C TYR A 129 -15.12 10.27 0.79
N ALA A 130 -15.19 9.70 -0.40
CA ALA A 130 -16.00 8.51 -0.66
C ALA A 130 -15.17 7.26 -0.34
N LYS A 131 -15.81 6.23 0.22
CA LYS A 131 -15.15 5.05 0.79
C LYS A 131 -15.84 3.75 0.40
N LEU A 132 -15.05 2.70 0.20
CA LEU A 132 -15.53 1.33 0.00
C LEU A 132 -14.56 0.28 0.53
N ILE A 133 -15.04 -0.94 0.70
CA ILE A 133 -14.28 -2.13 1.05
C ILE A 133 -14.44 -3.16 -0.07
N LEU A 134 -13.33 -3.66 -0.60
CA LEU A 134 -13.31 -4.75 -1.57
C LEU A 134 -13.49 -6.12 -0.88
N ALA A 135 -13.88 -7.14 -1.65
CA ALA A 135 -14.10 -8.49 -1.15
C ALA A 135 -12.86 -9.15 -0.51
N ASP A 136 -11.65 -8.67 -0.81
CA ASP A 136 -10.41 -9.14 -0.18
C ASP A 136 -10.03 -8.38 1.10
N GLY A 137 -10.86 -7.42 1.53
CA GLY A 137 -10.64 -6.60 2.72
C GLY A 137 -9.83 -5.32 2.46
N THR A 138 -9.45 -5.02 1.23
CA THR A 138 -8.82 -3.73 0.88
C THR A 138 -9.83 -2.60 1.10
N ILE A 139 -9.43 -1.54 1.78
CA ILE A 139 -10.26 -0.34 1.98
C ILE A 139 -9.76 0.76 1.05
N ILE A 140 -10.64 1.34 0.26
CA ILE A 140 -10.32 2.44 -0.64
C ILE A 140 -11.12 3.65 -0.19
N ALA A 141 -10.44 4.77 0.00
CA ALA A 141 -11.02 6.08 0.14
C ALA A 141 -10.51 6.98 -0.97
N MET A 142 -11.34 7.88 -1.49
CA MET A 142 -10.90 8.87 -2.46
C MET A 142 -11.56 10.21 -2.23
N ASN A 143 -10.88 11.26 -2.64
CA ASN A 143 -11.40 12.62 -2.66
C ASN A 143 -10.97 13.33 -3.95
N ILE A 144 -11.71 14.36 -4.33
CA ILE A 144 -11.44 15.19 -5.50
C ILE A 144 -10.66 16.44 -5.07
N ARG A 145 -9.62 16.77 -5.81
CA ARG A 145 -8.78 17.96 -5.59
C ARG A 145 -8.95 19.01 -6.68
N GLU A 146 -9.28 18.61 -7.89
CA GLU A 146 -9.47 19.53 -9.01
C GLU A 146 -10.48 18.90 -9.97
N PRO A 147 -11.76 19.34 -9.97
CA PRO A 147 -12.81 18.72 -10.78
C PRO A 147 -12.52 18.80 -12.29
N ASP A 148 -11.78 19.82 -12.73
CA ASP A 148 -11.36 19.99 -14.12
C ASP A 148 -10.11 19.15 -14.48
N CYS A 149 -9.57 18.37 -13.54
CA CYS A 149 -8.35 17.58 -13.72
C CYS A 149 -7.15 18.41 -14.20
N LYS A 150 -6.95 19.63 -13.69
CA LYS A 150 -5.85 20.55 -14.07
C LYS A 150 -4.81 20.74 -12.96
N GLN A 151 -4.85 19.96 -11.89
CA GLN A 151 -3.89 20.12 -10.81
C GLN A 151 -2.52 19.65 -11.28
N ASP A 152 -1.52 20.54 -11.14
CA ASP A 152 -0.13 20.22 -11.40
C ASP A 152 0.53 19.62 -10.14
N ARG A 153 1.04 18.40 -10.30
CA ARG A 153 1.75 17.66 -9.26
C ARG A 153 3.10 17.12 -9.74
N GLY A 154 3.60 17.58 -10.89
CA GLY A 154 4.88 17.12 -11.40
C GLY A 154 5.13 17.25 -12.90
N ASP A 155 6.27 16.72 -13.32
CA ASP A 155 6.86 17.00 -14.63
C ASP A 155 6.47 15.96 -15.70
N SER A 156 5.18 15.63 -15.78
CA SER A 156 4.64 14.83 -16.89
C SER A 156 3.24 15.28 -17.26
N VAL A 157 2.79 14.99 -18.49
CA VAL A 157 1.41 15.27 -18.92
C VAL A 157 0.39 14.64 -17.99
N VAL A 158 0.69 13.46 -17.44
CA VAL A 158 -0.20 12.74 -16.53
C VAL A 158 -0.32 13.46 -15.19
N LEU A 159 0.82 13.92 -14.64
CA LEU A 159 0.89 14.62 -13.35
C LEU A 159 0.47 16.09 -13.43
N LYS A 160 0.36 16.67 -14.62
CA LYS A 160 -0.22 17.99 -14.88
C LYS A 160 -1.74 17.97 -15.05
N ASN A 161 -2.35 16.79 -15.08
CA ASN A 161 -3.78 16.61 -15.29
C ASN A 161 -4.43 15.81 -14.16
N VAL A 162 -4.15 16.17 -12.90
CA VAL A 162 -4.64 15.45 -11.73
C VAL A 162 -6.02 15.95 -11.30
N CYS A 163 -6.91 15.00 -11.00
CA CYS A 163 -8.28 15.25 -10.54
C CYS A 163 -8.46 15.05 -9.04
N GLY A 164 -7.76 14.05 -8.47
CA GLY A 164 -8.00 13.63 -7.09
C GLY A 164 -6.99 12.60 -6.61
N THR A 165 -7.22 12.10 -5.40
CA THR A 165 -6.33 11.14 -4.73
C THR A 165 -7.10 9.99 -4.12
N PHE A 166 -6.44 8.82 -4.09
CA PHE A 166 -6.87 7.65 -3.34
C PHE A 166 -5.99 7.46 -2.11
N SER A 167 -6.62 7.11 -1.00
CA SER A 167 -5.98 6.44 0.13
C SER A 167 -6.44 4.99 0.16
N VAL A 168 -5.49 4.08 0.05
CA VAL A 168 -5.73 2.64 -0.05
C VAL A 168 -5.12 1.96 1.15
N ASP A 169 -5.91 1.22 1.90
CA ASP A 169 -5.43 0.29 2.91
C ASP A 169 -5.49 -1.14 2.38
N ILE A 170 -4.35 -1.82 2.29
CA ILE A 170 -4.24 -3.15 1.66
C ILE A 170 -4.52 -4.32 2.60
N ASN A 171 -4.65 -4.09 3.91
CA ASN A 171 -4.90 -5.15 4.91
C ASN A 171 -6.02 -4.82 5.90
N GLY A 172 -6.74 -3.72 5.68
CA GLY A 172 -7.88 -3.31 6.46
C GLY A 172 -7.47 -2.82 7.85
N PRO A 173 -8.26 -3.07 8.91
CA PRO A 173 -7.96 -2.60 10.26
C PRO A 173 -6.77 -3.33 10.93
N LYS A 174 -6.12 -4.26 10.22
CA LYS A 174 -5.11 -5.15 10.79
C LYS A 174 -3.81 -4.38 11.02
N PRO A 175 -3.16 -4.54 12.20
CA PRO A 175 -1.92 -3.85 12.50
C PRO A 175 -0.83 -4.20 11.48
N PRO A 176 0.12 -3.28 11.22
CA PRO A 176 0.44 -2.12 12.06
C PRO A 176 -0.30 -0.81 11.78
N ASN A 177 -1.18 -0.73 10.76
CA ASN A 177 -1.93 0.48 10.39
C ASN A 177 -1.01 1.69 10.21
N GLN A 178 -0.03 1.56 9.32
CA GLN A 178 1.00 2.58 9.11
C GLN A 178 1.01 3.10 7.67
N VAL A 179 1.10 4.42 7.51
CA VAL A 179 1.27 5.08 6.21
C VAL A 179 2.62 4.68 5.61
N GLY A 180 2.60 4.29 4.34
CA GLY A 180 3.77 3.76 3.63
C GLY A 180 4.09 2.31 3.97
N ARG A 181 3.18 1.56 4.60
CA ARG A 181 3.35 0.12 4.88
C ARG A 181 2.08 -0.69 4.66
N ASP A 182 0.97 -0.15 5.14
CA ASP A 182 -0.38 -0.72 5.02
C ASP A 182 -1.27 0.23 4.22
N ARG A 183 -1.14 1.52 4.50
CA ARG A 183 -1.84 2.59 3.80
C ARG A 183 -0.94 3.24 2.75
N TYR A 184 -1.38 3.17 1.51
CA TYR A 184 -0.71 3.69 0.33
C TYR A 184 -1.57 4.72 -0.40
N GLY A 185 -0.92 5.59 -1.14
CA GLY A 185 -1.58 6.64 -1.90
C GLY A 185 -1.51 6.40 -3.41
N PHE A 186 -2.58 6.76 -4.13
CA PHE A 186 -2.58 6.87 -5.59
C PHE A 186 -3.21 8.19 -6.05
N ILE A 187 -2.96 8.56 -7.29
CA ILE A 187 -3.46 9.76 -7.96
C ILE A 187 -4.47 9.33 -9.02
N LEU A 188 -5.62 10.00 -9.05
CA LEU A 188 -6.53 9.99 -10.20
C LEU A 188 -6.11 11.11 -11.15
N SER A 189 -5.65 10.75 -12.35
CA SER A 189 -5.39 11.68 -13.44
C SER A 189 -6.41 11.49 -14.56
N LYS A 190 -6.56 12.52 -15.40
CA LYS A 190 -7.25 12.43 -16.68
C LYS A 190 -6.81 11.24 -17.52
N TYR A 191 -5.54 10.80 -17.39
CA TYR A 191 -4.93 9.75 -18.22
C TYR A 191 -4.73 8.41 -17.52
N GLY A 192 -4.99 8.29 -16.22
CA GLY A 192 -4.83 7.02 -15.52
C GLY A 192 -4.65 7.12 -14.01
N ILE A 193 -4.28 5.99 -13.42
CA ILE A 193 -3.95 5.87 -12.01
C ILE A 193 -2.43 5.85 -11.86
N ILE A 194 -1.90 6.69 -10.98
CA ILE A 194 -0.47 6.86 -10.75
C ILE A 194 -0.19 6.60 -9.28
N PRO A 195 0.79 5.75 -8.93
CA PRO A 195 1.17 5.59 -7.54
C PRO A 195 1.86 6.85 -7.01
N HIS A 196 1.56 7.23 -5.77
CA HIS A 196 2.25 8.34 -5.11
C HIS A 196 3.76 8.04 -4.96
N GLY A 197 4.57 9.09 -5.08
CA GLY A 197 6.02 9.04 -5.06
C GLY A 197 6.66 8.64 -6.39
N ALA A 198 5.92 8.65 -7.49
CA ALA A 198 6.50 8.41 -8.81
C ALA A 198 7.64 9.41 -9.10
N GLN A 199 8.65 9.02 -9.88
CA GLN A 199 9.89 9.79 -10.07
C GLN A 199 9.69 11.25 -10.52
N LEU A 200 8.60 11.51 -11.26
CA LEU A 200 8.27 12.86 -11.75
C LEU A 200 7.25 13.60 -10.88
N GLU A 201 6.77 13.01 -9.77
CA GLU A 201 5.87 13.66 -8.82
C GLU A 201 6.65 14.55 -7.86
N THR A 202 6.24 15.82 -7.76
CA THR A 202 6.92 16.81 -6.93
C THR A 202 6.24 17.04 -5.59
N MET A 203 4.95 16.72 -5.45
CA MET A 203 4.17 17.02 -4.24
C MET A 203 4.37 16.01 -3.11
N PHE A 204 4.27 14.70 -3.41
CA PHE A 204 4.58 13.63 -2.46
C PHE A 204 5.69 12.72 -2.99
N SER A 205 6.82 13.32 -3.39
CA SER A 205 7.95 12.61 -3.98
C SER A 205 8.52 11.55 -3.02
N PHE A 206 9.15 10.51 -3.58
CA PHE A 206 9.80 9.46 -2.77
C PHE A 206 10.86 10.07 -1.82
N GLU A 207 11.65 11.02 -2.32
CA GLU A 207 12.80 11.63 -1.65
C GLU A 207 12.39 12.41 -0.40
N THR A 208 11.24 13.08 -0.44
CA THR A 208 10.75 14.01 0.59
C THR A 208 9.57 13.46 1.39
N ASN A 209 9.01 12.32 1.00
CA ASN A 209 7.85 11.75 1.69
C ASN A 209 7.96 10.25 1.99
N CYS A 210 9.07 9.58 1.63
CA CYS A 210 9.25 8.16 1.93
C CYS A 210 10.67 7.77 2.35
N LYS A 211 11.69 8.25 1.63
CA LYS A 211 13.06 7.73 1.67
C LYS A 211 13.65 7.57 3.07
N ASP A 212 13.35 8.48 3.98
CA ASP A 212 13.80 8.40 5.36
C ASP A 212 12.63 8.20 6.32
N LYS A 213 12.50 6.98 6.86
CA LYS A 213 11.45 6.64 7.81
C LYS A 213 11.56 7.36 9.16
N SER A 214 12.66 8.04 9.48
CA SER A 214 12.81 8.75 10.75
C SER A 214 12.17 10.14 10.71
N THR A 215 12.08 10.74 9.52
CA THR A 215 11.59 12.10 9.32
C THR A 215 10.28 12.15 8.53
N HIS A 216 10.10 11.28 7.55
CA HIS A 216 9.01 11.40 6.57
C HIS A 216 7.71 10.72 6.97
N GLN A 217 6.61 11.15 6.34
CA GLN A 217 5.25 10.72 6.67
C GLN A 217 4.79 9.44 5.96
N GLY A 218 5.40 9.08 4.83
CA GLY A 218 5.17 7.81 4.11
C GLY A 218 4.24 7.91 2.90
N PHE A 219 3.68 9.08 2.60
CA PHE A 219 2.72 9.22 1.50
C PHE A 219 3.31 8.89 0.12
N GLY A 220 4.61 9.17 -0.07
CA GLY A 220 5.34 8.93 -1.32
C GLY A 220 5.94 7.54 -1.47
N CYS A 221 5.50 6.55 -0.68
CA CYS A 221 6.11 5.21 -0.72
C CYS A 221 5.53 4.27 -1.77
N THR A 222 4.36 4.57 -2.32
CA THR A 222 3.60 3.63 -3.18
C THR A 222 4.38 3.22 -4.42
N ALA A 223 4.91 4.19 -5.16
CA ALA A 223 5.62 3.94 -6.40
C ALA A 223 6.86 3.08 -6.18
N TRP A 224 7.60 3.33 -5.09
CA TRP A 224 8.79 2.57 -4.74
C TRP A 224 8.45 1.08 -4.56
N VAL A 225 7.42 0.77 -3.77
CA VAL A 225 7.00 -0.61 -3.51
C VAL A 225 6.57 -1.31 -4.79
N ILE A 226 5.85 -0.63 -5.68
CA ILE A 226 5.36 -1.22 -6.93
C ILE A 226 6.50 -1.47 -7.93
N PHE A 227 7.41 -0.52 -8.11
CA PHE A 227 8.45 -0.59 -9.14
C PHE A 227 9.70 -1.34 -8.69
N ASN A 228 10.09 -1.25 -7.42
CA ASN A 228 11.27 -1.93 -6.89
C ASN A 228 10.95 -3.24 -6.15
N GLU A 229 9.67 -3.55 -5.98
CA GLU A 229 9.16 -4.78 -5.35
C GLU A 229 9.73 -5.07 -3.96
N ASN A 230 9.98 -4.00 -3.19
CA ASN A 230 10.56 -4.08 -1.86
C ASN A 230 10.07 -2.95 -0.94
N LEU A 231 10.36 -3.10 0.36
CA LEU A 231 10.13 -2.07 1.37
C LEU A 231 11.47 -1.59 1.99
N ASP A 232 12.54 -1.49 1.19
CA ASP A 232 13.88 -1.21 1.71
C ASP A 232 14.02 0.18 2.35
N TYR A 233 13.16 1.16 2.00
CA TYR A 233 13.07 2.45 2.70
C TYR A 233 12.72 2.30 4.20
N MET A 234 12.21 1.13 4.61
CA MET A 234 12.00 0.79 6.01
C MET A 234 13.31 0.44 6.75
N ARG A 235 14.43 0.30 6.03
CA ARG A 235 15.69 -0.24 6.53
C ARG A 235 16.87 0.71 6.29
N CYS A 236 16.90 1.44 5.17
CA CYS A 236 17.93 2.42 4.83
C CYS A 236 17.32 3.69 4.21
N ASN A 237 18.11 4.78 4.18
CA ASN A 237 17.67 6.11 3.74
C ASN A 237 18.55 6.71 2.61
N ASP A 238 19.48 5.93 2.08
CA ASP A 238 20.38 6.30 0.98
C ASP A 238 19.92 5.74 -0.37
N LEU A 239 18.64 5.39 -0.46
CA LEU A 239 17.99 4.86 -1.66
C LEU A 239 17.75 5.95 -2.71
N ASP A 240 17.85 5.59 -3.97
CA ASP A 240 17.50 6.44 -5.11
C ASP A 240 17.02 5.62 -6.30
N TRP A 241 16.35 6.28 -7.25
CA TRP A 241 15.71 5.63 -8.39
C TRP A 241 16.69 5.03 -9.41
N GLU A 242 17.94 5.48 -9.45
CA GLU A 242 18.88 5.12 -10.52
C GLU A 242 19.98 4.16 -10.05
N ASN A 243 20.57 4.44 -8.89
CA ASN A 243 21.83 3.82 -8.47
C ASN A 243 21.65 2.85 -7.29
N LYS A 244 20.69 3.12 -6.38
CA LYS A 244 20.51 2.32 -5.17
C LYS A 244 19.05 2.05 -4.85
N THR A 245 18.52 0.98 -5.44
CA THR A 245 17.14 0.50 -5.21
C THR A 245 17.01 -0.52 -4.08
N LYS A 246 18.13 -0.90 -3.46
CA LYS A 246 18.19 -1.85 -2.34
C LYS A 246 19.21 -1.42 -1.29
N CYS A 247 18.99 -1.81 -0.04
CA CYS A 247 19.92 -1.48 1.05
C CYS A 247 21.24 -2.27 1.02
N LYS A 248 21.29 -3.40 0.30
CA LYS A 248 22.44 -4.31 0.22
C LYS A 248 22.92 -4.47 -1.21
#